data_AF-A0ABD7JTU2-F1
#
_entry.id   AF-A0ABD7JTU2-F1
#
_cell.length_a   1.000
_cell.length_b   1.000
_cell.length_c   1.000
_cell.angle_alpha   90.00
_cell.angle_beta   90.00
_cell.angle_gamma   90.00
#
_symmetry.space_group_name_H-M   'P 1'
#
loop_
_entity.id
_entity.type
_entity.pdbx_description
1 polymer ?
#
loop_
_entity_poly.entity_id
_entity_poly.type
_entity_poly.pdbx_seq_one_letter_code
_entity_poly.pdbx_strand_id
1 'polypeptide(L)'
;MNQLLLGVPIQIGGEEVIICRDSIGSQALSSSRESEVYTIIEGPREDGRPAIYIDEDELKSMRESYPGINVYGLWQLLFANNLVPLGNEVIIFPMGPDRGLYLRLDSSTDVHKPSSILSSSEFVDNFIPEWMDYDLSNASRISLDNLDLVLPASPAYTRQELFEKQRHDQTKRWYMVASICGLMLIATLVYNYGMYTLYNADMAVYKTKQIQRDELDTKIGELLRERLDKWPDNSAELGKISELVAYDSNLETSPDGETHVGFTTLHRFVTSKYLPFDPAEKVQGIVSEFTPHLNYVIQIDPSEVGGSDNQ
;
A
#
# COMPACT_ATOMS: atom_id res chain seq x y z
N MET A 1 -11.87 22.07 -61.18
CA MET A 1 -12.37 22.56 -59.88
C MET A 1 -13.10 21.40 -59.22
N ASN A 2 -12.47 20.76 -58.24
CA ASN A 2 -13.17 19.75 -57.43
C ASN A 2 -14.04 20.49 -56.43
N GLN A 3 -15.34 20.54 -56.67
CA GLN A 3 -16.27 21.14 -55.73
C GLN A 3 -16.44 20.19 -54.54
N LEU A 4 -16.14 20.65 -53.33
CA LEU A 4 -16.37 19.88 -52.11
C LEU A 4 -17.87 19.62 -51.96
N LEU A 5 -18.25 18.34 -51.99
CA LEU A 5 -19.65 17.93 -51.81
C LEU A 5 -19.93 17.79 -50.31
N LEU A 6 -21.05 18.36 -49.86
CA LEU A 6 -21.53 18.25 -48.48
C LEU A 6 -22.57 17.13 -48.36
N GLY A 7 -22.64 16.49 -47.20
CA GLY A 7 -23.65 15.48 -46.88
C GLY A 7 -23.47 14.13 -47.61
N VAL A 8 -22.33 13.91 -48.26
CA VAL A 8 -21.99 12.65 -48.93
C VAL A 8 -20.57 12.21 -48.54
N PRO A 9 -20.27 10.91 -48.59
CA PRO A 9 -18.92 10.40 -48.36
C PRO A 9 -17.94 10.93 -49.42
N ILE A 10 -16.82 11.47 -48.95
CA ILE A 10 -15.70 11.94 -49.76
C ILE A 10 -14.40 11.42 -49.19
N GLN A 11 -13.36 11.34 -50.03
CA GLN A 11 -12.03 10.92 -49.62
C GLN A 11 -11.15 12.14 -49.31
N ILE A 12 -10.67 12.23 -48.08
CA ILE A 12 -9.73 13.26 -47.63
C ILE A 12 -8.58 12.55 -46.88
N GLY A 13 -7.33 12.80 -47.29
CA GLY A 13 -6.16 12.23 -46.62
C GLY A 13 -6.09 10.69 -46.62
N GLY A 14 -6.82 10.02 -47.52
CA GLY A 14 -6.92 8.55 -47.58
C GLY A 14 -7.98 7.95 -46.66
N GLU A 15 -8.76 8.76 -45.96
CA GLU A 15 -9.91 8.34 -45.16
C GLU A 15 -11.23 8.79 -45.81
N GLU A 16 -12.24 7.91 -45.74
CA GLU A 16 -13.60 8.22 -46.16
C GLU A 16 -14.31 8.98 -45.04
N VAL A 17 -14.76 10.19 -45.33
CA VAL A 17 -15.37 11.11 -44.35
C VAL A 17 -16.58 11.82 -44.96
N ILE A 18 -17.44 12.37 -44.12
CA ILE A 18 -18.58 13.21 -44.54
C ILE A 18 -18.36 14.62 -44.01
N ILE A 19 -18.51 15.62 -44.88
CA ILE A 19 -18.51 17.02 -44.46
C ILE A 19 -19.95 17.50 -44.38
N CYS A 20 -20.33 17.99 -43.21
CA CYS A 20 -21.67 18.49 -42.91
C CYS A 20 -21.65 20.01 -42.76
N ARG A 21 -22.82 20.62 -42.92
CA ARG A 21 -23.00 22.03 -42.59
C ARG A 21 -22.87 22.21 -41.08
N ASP A 22 -22.13 23.24 -40.70
CA ASP A 22 -21.93 23.66 -39.33
C ASP A 22 -22.12 25.18 -39.22
N SER A 23 -22.33 25.63 -37.99
CA SER A 23 -22.66 26.99 -37.63
C SER A 23 -21.66 27.54 -36.62
N ILE A 24 -21.32 28.83 -36.71
CA ILE A 24 -20.36 29.48 -35.83
C ILE A 24 -21.04 30.57 -35.02
N GLY A 25 -20.64 30.66 -33.75
CA GLY A 25 -21.08 31.72 -32.85
C GLY A 25 -22.47 31.46 -32.27
N SER A 26 -22.75 32.11 -31.14
CA SER A 26 -24.00 31.92 -30.40
C SER A 26 -25.20 32.56 -31.10
N GLN A 27 -24.98 33.49 -32.03
CA GLN A 27 -26.07 34.10 -32.82
C GLN A 27 -26.73 33.08 -33.76
N ALA A 28 -25.97 32.10 -34.26
CA ALA A 28 -26.54 31.02 -35.06
C ALA A 28 -27.56 30.17 -34.29
N LEU A 29 -27.44 30.11 -32.95
CA LEU A 29 -28.39 29.42 -32.07
C LEU A 29 -29.68 30.22 -31.85
N SER A 30 -29.64 31.54 -32.06
CA SER A 30 -30.78 32.43 -31.84
C SER A 30 -31.64 32.66 -33.08
N SER A 31 -31.10 32.41 -34.27
CA SER A 31 -31.79 32.49 -35.56
C SER A 31 -32.55 31.22 -35.94
N SER A 32 -32.23 30.10 -35.30
CA SER A 32 -32.79 28.77 -35.57
C SER A 32 -34.19 28.59 -34.98
N ARG A 33 -35.04 27.84 -35.69
CA ARG A 33 -36.41 27.52 -35.26
C ARG A 33 -36.36 26.79 -33.91
N GLU A 34 -37.35 26.99 -33.04
CA GLU A 34 -37.43 26.40 -31.67
C GLU A 34 -37.23 24.86 -31.59
N SER A 35 -37.25 24.16 -32.73
CA SER A 35 -37.04 22.71 -32.84
C SER A 35 -35.60 22.25 -33.08
N GLU A 36 -34.69 23.11 -33.54
CA GLU A 36 -33.33 22.70 -33.92
C GLU A 36 -32.42 22.57 -32.70
N VAL A 37 -31.83 21.38 -32.49
CA VAL A 37 -30.94 21.11 -31.36
C VAL A 37 -29.50 21.10 -31.85
N TYR A 38 -28.70 22.07 -31.40
CA TYR A 38 -27.30 22.19 -31.81
C TYR A 38 -26.33 21.56 -30.81
N THR A 39 -25.32 20.86 -31.30
CA THR A 39 -24.21 20.31 -30.49
C THR A 39 -22.91 21.04 -30.77
N ILE A 40 -22.13 21.33 -29.72
CA ILE A 40 -20.80 21.93 -29.87
C ILE A 40 -19.83 20.85 -30.34
N ILE A 41 -19.30 21.01 -31.55
CA ILE A 41 -18.29 20.10 -32.12
C ILE A 41 -16.86 20.61 -31.88
N GLU A 42 -16.69 21.92 -31.78
CA GLU A 42 -15.44 22.56 -31.43
C GLU A 42 -15.71 23.75 -30.51
N GLY A 43 -15.07 23.76 -29.34
CA GLY A 43 -15.23 24.86 -28.37
C GLY A 43 -14.56 26.15 -28.83
N PRO A 44 -14.75 27.25 -28.08
CA PRO A 44 -13.99 28.48 -28.29
C PRO A 44 -12.49 28.20 -28.20
N ARG A 45 -11.71 28.77 -29.12
CA ARG A 45 -10.27 28.53 -29.20
C ARG A 45 -9.48 29.70 -28.61
N GLU A 46 -8.22 29.47 -28.25
CA GLU A 46 -7.33 30.48 -27.65
C GLU A 46 -7.10 31.72 -28.55
N ASP A 47 -7.27 31.58 -29.86
CA ASP A 47 -7.23 32.68 -30.84
C ASP A 47 -8.48 33.60 -30.79
N GLY A 48 -9.43 33.31 -29.89
CA GLY A 48 -10.67 34.04 -29.72
C GLY A 48 -11.78 33.61 -30.66
N ARG A 49 -11.56 32.62 -31.53
CA ARG A 49 -12.59 32.11 -32.44
C ARG A 49 -13.79 31.57 -31.65
N PRO A 50 -15.04 31.91 -32.04
CA PRO A 50 -16.23 31.35 -31.41
C PRO A 50 -16.32 29.83 -31.54
N ALA A 51 -17.19 29.23 -30.73
CA ALA A 51 -17.52 27.81 -30.84
C ALA A 51 -18.20 27.50 -32.17
N ILE A 52 -17.99 26.26 -32.63
CA ILE A 52 -18.60 25.67 -33.81
C ILE A 52 -19.65 24.66 -33.37
N TYR A 53 -20.82 24.76 -33.98
CA TYR A 53 -22.03 24.02 -33.67
C TYR A 53 -22.49 23.23 -34.89
N ILE A 54 -23.10 22.08 -34.68
CA ILE A 54 -23.74 21.30 -35.74
C ILE A 54 -25.17 20.98 -35.33
N ASP A 55 -26.08 20.92 -36.29
CA ASP A 55 -27.43 20.42 -36.05
C ASP A 55 -27.37 18.92 -35.71
N GLU A 56 -27.92 18.56 -34.54
CA GLU A 56 -27.93 17.18 -34.05
C GLU A 56 -28.83 16.28 -34.90
N ASP A 57 -29.91 16.82 -35.49
CA ASP A 57 -30.79 16.06 -36.37
C ASP A 57 -30.12 15.76 -37.72
N GLU A 58 -29.40 16.72 -38.29
CA GLU A 58 -28.61 16.50 -39.51
C GLU A 58 -27.49 15.49 -39.24
N LEU A 59 -26.76 15.63 -38.12
CA LEU A 59 -25.71 14.69 -37.74
C LEU A 59 -26.25 13.27 -37.55
N LYS A 60 -27.40 13.13 -36.87
CA LYS A 60 -28.05 11.83 -36.67
C LYS A 60 -28.49 11.19 -37.98
N SER A 61 -29.11 11.96 -38.86
CA SER A 61 -29.52 11.51 -40.20
C SER A 61 -28.33 11.00 -41.02
N MET A 62 -27.18 11.68 -40.93
CA MET A 62 -25.93 11.25 -41.59
C MET A 62 -25.38 9.96 -40.99
N ARG A 63 -25.42 9.80 -39.66
CA ARG A 63 -25.00 8.56 -38.98
C ARG A 63 -25.90 7.37 -39.32
N GLU A 64 -27.20 7.60 -39.49
CA GLU A 64 -28.16 6.58 -39.92
C GLU A 64 -27.94 6.17 -41.39
N SER A 65 -27.66 7.16 -42.25
CA SER A 65 -27.43 6.92 -43.69
C SER A 65 -26.07 6.28 -43.98
N TYR A 66 -25.05 6.64 -43.22
CA TYR A 66 -23.66 6.21 -43.41
C TYR A 66 -23.04 5.76 -42.08
N PRO A 67 -23.41 4.57 -41.58
CA PRO A 67 -22.95 4.09 -40.29
C PRO A 67 -21.43 3.84 -40.31
N GLY A 68 -20.74 4.33 -39.27
CA GLY A 68 -19.31 4.12 -39.08
C GLY A 68 -18.39 5.10 -39.82
N ILE A 69 -18.93 5.99 -40.66
CA ILE A 69 -18.14 7.04 -41.33
C ILE A 69 -18.02 8.26 -40.43
N ASN A 70 -16.82 8.85 -40.33
CA ASN A 70 -16.58 10.05 -39.54
C ASN A 70 -17.20 11.28 -40.21
N VAL A 71 -17.92 12.09 -39.43
CA VAL A 71 -18.54 13.33 -39.88
C VAL A 71 -17.75 14.51 -39.32
N TYR A 72 -17.49 15.53 -40.15
CA TYR A 72 -16.81 16.77 -39.76
C TYR A 72 -17.62 17.98 -40.20
N GLY A 73 -17.49 19.09 -39.49
CA GLY A 73 -18.07 20.37 -39.90
C GLY A 73 -17.31 21.00 -41.07
N LEU A 74 -17.99 21.75 -41.92
CA LEU A 74 -17.35 22.49 -43.02
C LEU A 74 -16.40 23.56 -42.48
N TRP A 75 -16.89 24.47 -41.63
CA TRP A 75 -16.06 25.50 -41.04
C TRP A 75 -14.96 24.89 -40.18
N GLN A 76 -15.27 23.83 -39.43
CA GLN A 76 -14.27 23.06 -38.71
C GLN A 76 -13.10 22.62 -39.62
N LEU A 77 -13.40 22.08 -40.81
CA LEU A 77 -12.42 21.69 -41.81
C LEU A 77 -11.66 22.90 -42.38
N LEU A 78 -12.37 23.98 -42.75
CA LEU A 78 -11.77 25.17 -43.33
C LEU A 78 -10.80 25.86 -42.37
N PHE A 79 -11.14 25.94 -41.09
CA PHE A 79 -10.24 26.47 -40.06
C PHE A 79 -9.06 25.56 -39.77
N ALA A 80 -9.25 24.23 -39.75
CA ALA A 80 -8.14 23.30 -39.57
C ALA A 80 -7.06 23.44 -40.65
N ASN A 81 -7.46 23.87 -41.85
CA ASN A 81 -6.59 24.08 -43.01
C ASN A 81 -6.19 25.55 -43.23
N ASN A 82 -6.55 26.48 -42.34
CA ASN A 82 -6.31 27.92 -42.49
C ASN A 82 -6.83 28.52 -43.82
N LEU A 83 -7.96 28.02 -44.30
CA LEU A 83 -8.56 28.41 -45.59
C LEU A 83 -9.56 29.56 -45.49
N VAL A 84 -9.73 30.15 -44.30
CA VAL A 84 -10.66 31.26 -44.06
C VAL A 84 -9.90 32.59 -44.22
N PRO A 85 -10.10 33.34 -45.31
CA PRO A 85 -9.40 34.60 -45.57
C PRO A 85 -10.02 35.75 -44.76
N LEU A 86 -9.51 35.96 -43.55
CA LEU A 86 -9.89 37.09 -42.70
C LEU A 86 -9.48 38.43 -43.33
N GLY A 87 -10.21 39.50 -42.99
CA GLY A 87 -9.97 40.86 -43.49
C GLY A 87 -11.16 41.51 -44.17
N ASN A 88 -12.22 40.76 -44.45
CA ASN A 88 -13.48 41.28 -44.99
C ASN A 88 -14.63 41.04 -44.00
N GLU A 89 -15.64 41.90 -44.04
CA GLU A 89 -16.85 41.78 -43.19
C GLU A 89 -17.64 40.50 -43.48
N VAL A 90 -17.59 40.02 -44.73
CA VAL A 90 -18.26 38.79 -45.17
C VAL A 90 -17.26 37.90 -45.91
N ILE A 91 -17.23 36.64 -45.50
CA ILE A 91 -16.43 35.59 -46.15
C ILE A 91 -17.39 34.51 -46.63
N ILE A 92 -17.26 34.08 -47.88
CA ILE A 92 -18.19 33.17 -48.56
C ILE A 92 -17.50 31.86 -48.89
N PHE A 93 -18.18 30.76 -48.54
CA PHE A 93 -17.95 29.45 -49.10
C PHE A 93 -19.02 29.13 -50.17
N PRO A 94 -18.64 29.08 -51.47
CA PRO A 94 -19.60 28.87 -52.55
C PRO A 94 -20.03 27.39 -52.64
N MET A 95 -21.33 27.12 -52.51
CA MET A 95 -21.93 25.80 -52.78
C MET A 95 -22.58 25.70 -54.17
N GLY A 96 -22.67 26.82 -54.88
CA GLY A 96 -23.24 26.96 -56.21
C GLY A 96 -23.06 28.40 -56.72
N PRO A 97 -23.63 28.73 -57.89
CA PRO A 97 -23.52 30.09 -58.45
C PRO A 97 -24.21 31.14 -57.56
N ASP A 98 -25.39 30.81 -57.03
CA ASP A 98 -26.25 31.77 -56.32
C ASP A 98 -26.51 31.40 -54.86
N ARG A 99 -25.84 30.36 -54.35
CA ARG A 99 -26.01 29.85 -52.98
C ARG A 99 -24.70 29.44 -52.34
N GLY A 100 -24.65 29.54 -51.02
CA GLY A 100 -23.50 29.10 -50.25
C GLY A 100 -23.64 29.42 -48.78
N LEU A 101 -22.54 29.24 -48.07
CA LEU A 101 -22.42 29.58 -46.65
C LEU A 101 -21.59 30.84 -46.52
N TYR A 102 -21.89 31.67 -45.53
CA TYR A 102 -21.11 32.86 -45.23
C TYR A 102 -20.73 32.92 -43.76
N LEU A 103 -19.59 33.55 -43.48
CA LEU A 103 -19.19 34.04 -42.17
C LEU A 103 -19.33 35.55 -42.16
N ARG A 104 -19.93 36.07 -41.10
CA ARG A 104 -20.03 37.50 -40.84
C ARG A 104 -19.08 37.87 -39.72
N LEU A 105 -18.26 38.88 -39.97
CA LEU A 105 -17.36 39.48 -39.00
C LEU A 105 -17.93 40.82 -38.52
N ASP A 106 -17.65 41.17 -37.27
CA ASP A 106 -17.99 42.46 -36.69
C ASP A 106 -17.05 43.54 -37.22
N SER A 107 -17.57 44.41 -38.08
CA SER A 107 -16.83 45.53 -38.67
C SER A 107 -16.46 46.62 -37.67
N SER A 108 -17.08 46.64 -36.47
CA SER A 108 -16.68 47.54 -35.38
C SER A 108 -15.38 47.09 -34.69
N THR A 109 -14.96 45.85 -34.96
CA THR A 109 -13.73 45.25 -34.44
C THR A 109 -12.74 44.95 -35.56
N ASP A 110 -11.55 44.46 -35.20
CA ASP A 110 -10.50 44.15 -36.18
C ASP A 110 -10.85 42.90 -37.01
N VAL A 111 -11.37 43.11 -38.22
CA VAL A 111 -11.77 42.05 -39.18
C VAL A 111 -10.66 41.08 -39.58
N HIS A 112 -9.40 41.35 -39.21
CA HIS A 112 -8.29 40.41 -39.38
C HIS A 112 -8.17 39.40 -38.24
N LYS A 113 -8.95 39.53 -37.16
CA LYS A 113 -8.91 38.63 -36.00
C LYS A 113 -10.03 37.59 -36.03
N PRO A 114 -9.74 36.32 -35.71
CA PRO A 114 -10.77 35.28 -35.56
C PRO A 114 -11.83 35.62 -34.49
N SER A 115 -11.48 36.42 -33.49
CA SER A 115 -12.39 36.90 -32.45
C SER A 115 -13.54 37.77 -32.97
N SER A 116 -13.38 38.33 -34.16
CA SER A 116 -14.37 39.21 -34.78
C SER A 116 -15.49 38.44 -35.48
N ILE A 117 -15.42 37.12 -35.56
CA ILE A 117 -16.48 36.30 -36.17
C ILE A 117 -17.73 36.37 -35.28
N LEU A 118 -18.84 36.84 -35.85
CA LEU A 118 -20.13 36.97 -35.17
C LEU A 118 -20.99 35.73 -35.36
N SER A 119 -21.19 35.36 -36.61
CA SER A 119 -22.12 34.31 -37.01
C SER A 119 -21.72 33.67 -38.34
N SER A 120 -22.28 32.50 -38.59
CA SER A 120 -22.34 31.93 -39.93
C SER A 120 -23.77 31.55 -40.28
N SER A 121 -24.14 31.68 -41.55
CA SER A 121 -25.44 31.24 -42.05
C SER A 121 -25.37 30.98 -43.56
N GLU A 122 -26.53 30.67 -44.16
CA GLU A 122 -26.69 30.45 -45.59
C GLU A 122 -27.12 31.73 -46.30
N PHE A 123 -26.63 31.92 -47.52
CA PHE A 123 -27.18 32.88 -48.47
C PHE A 123 -27.79 32.13 -49.64
N VAL A 124 -28.91 32.65 -50.15
CA VAL A 124 -29.68 32.08 -51.24
C VAL A 124 -30.04 33.20 -52.21
N ASP A 125 -30.06 32.91 -53.50
CA ASP A 125 -30.34 33.88 -54.57
C ASP A 125 -29.45 35.13 -54.51
N ASN A 126 -28.16 34.94 -54.16
CA ASN A 126 -27.18 36.01 -53.95
C ASN A 126 -27.64 37.07 -52.93
N PHE A 127 -28.32 36.64 -51.87
CA PHE A 127 -28.85 37.52 -50.86
C PHE A 127 -28.64 37.00 -49.44
N ILE A 128 -28.24 37.89 -48.52
CA ILE A 128 -28.09 37.62 -47.09
C ILE A 128 -29.34 38.12 -46.37
N PRO A 129 -30.18 37.23 -45.79
CA PRO A 129 -31.43 37.62 -45.13
C PRO A 129 -31.28 38.68 -44.03
N GLU A 130 -30.19 38.58 -43.27
CA GLU A 130 -29.91 39.47 -42.15
C GLU A 130 -29.28 40.81 -42.56
N TRP A 131 -28.85 40.93 -43.82
CA TRP A 131 -28.12 42.11 -44.30
C TRP A 131 -28.43 42.39 -45.77
N MET A 132 -29.65 42.87 -46.00
CA MET A 132 -30.22 43.04 -47.34
C MET A 132 -29.42 43.97 -48.26
N ASP A 133 -28.76 44.97 -47.69
CA ASP A 133 -28.05 46.01 -48.44
C ASP A 133 -26.59 45.66 -48.76
N TYR A 134 -26.11 44.49 -48.32
CA TYR A 134 -24.72 44.09 -48.53
C TYR A 134 -24.49 43.55 -49.95
N ASP A 135 -23.54 44.15 -50.67
CA ASP A 135 -23.12 43.64 -51.98
C ASP A 135 -22.12 42.47 -51.83
N LEU A 136 -22.56 41.26 -52.19
CA LEU A 136 -21.76 40.04 -52.18
C LEU A 136 -20.52 40.08 -53.09
N SER A 137 -20.44 41.04 -54.01
CA SER A 137 -19.22 41.25 -54.82
C SER A 137 -18.02 41.68 -53.97
N ASN A 138 -18.28 42.33 -52.82
CA ASN A 138 -17.25 42.77 -51.87
C ASN A 138 -16.79 41.68 -50.90
N ALA A 139 -17.47 40.53 -50.88
CA ALA A 139 -17.14 39.44 -49.97
C ALA A 139 -15.86 38.70 -50.40
N SER A 140 -15.09 38.23 -49.42
CA SER A 140 -13.96 37.33 -49.69
C SER A 140 -14.49 35.94 -50.03
N ARG A 141 -14.01 35.30 -51.11
CA ARG A 141 -14.47 33.96 -51.51
C ARG A 141 -13.39 32.93 -51.23
N ILE A 142 -13.76 31.85 -50.57
CA ILE A 142 -12.89 30.70 -50.32
C ILE A 142 -12.80 29.88 -51.61
N SER A 143 -11.59 29.65 -52.12
CA SER A 143 -11.34 28.71 -53.21
C SER A 143 -10.64 27.46 -52.70
N LEU A 144 -11.14 26.30 -53.09
CA LEU A 144 -10.57 24.98 -52.80
C LEU A 144 -9.84 24.44 -54.04
N ASP A 145 -8.85 25.17 -54.54
CA ASP A 145 -8.05 24.71 -55.66
C ASP A 145 -6.78 23.99 -55.15
N ASN A 146 -6.65 22.71 -55.48
CA ASN A 146 -5.42 21.90 -55.32
C ASN A 146 -4.81 21.88 -53.89
N LEU A 147 -5.65 21.72 -52.87
CA LEU A 147 -5.19 21.58 -51.48
C LEU A 147 -5.37 20.15 -50.99
N ASP A 148 -4.29 19.55 -50.49
CA ASP A 148 -4.34 18.34 -49.68
C ASP A 148 -4.95 18.71 -48.33
N LEU A 149 -6.28 18.55 -48.22
CA LEU A 149 -7.02 18.85 -47.01
C LEU A 149 -6.61 17.90 -45.88
N VAL A 150 -6.35 18.48 -44.71
CA VAL A 150 -6.08 17.76 -43.46
C VAL A 150 -7.36 17.70 -42.64
N LEU A 151 -7.64 16.52 -42.09
CA LEU A 151 -8.79 16.31 -41.23
C LEU A 151 -8.62 17.00 -39.87
N PRO A 152 -9.68 17.59 -39.30
CA PRO A 152 -9.68 18.09 -37.93
C PRO A 152 -9.36 17.00 -36.90
N ALA A 153 -8.82 17.40 -35.75
CA ALA A 153 -8.38 16.47 -34.69
C ALA A 153 -9.51 15.62 -34.07
N SER A 154 -10.75 16.13 -34.08
CA SER A 154 -11.92 15.43 -33.55
C SER A 154 -13.09 15.50 -34.53
N PRO A 155 -13.74 14.38 -34.84
CA PRO A 155 -14.97 14.40 -35.62
C PRO A 155 -16.12 15.01 -34.82
N ALA A 156 -17.20 15.35 -35.51
CA ALA A 156 -18.46 15.77 -34.93
C ALA A 156 -19.11 14.60 -34.17
N TYR A 157 -19.45 14.86 -32.92
CA TYR A 157 -20.17 13.92 -32.05
C TYR A 157 -21.50 14.51 -31.62
N THR A 158 -22.52 13.66 -31.51
CA THR A 158 -23.81 14.05 -30.90
C THR A 158 -23.64 14.23 -29.38
N ARG A 159 -24.61 14.87 -28.71
CA ARG A 159 -24.56 14.99 -27.25
C ARG A 159 -24.55 13.62 -26.59
N GLN A 160 -25.35 12.69 -27.11
CA GLN A 160 -25.41 11.31 -26.60
C GLN A 160 -24.06 10.61 -26.72
N GLU A 161 -23.41 10.69 -27.90
CA GLU A 161 -22.07 10.12 -28.11
C GLU A 161 -21.02 10.75 -27.18
N LEU A 162 -21.06 12.06 -26.97
CA LEU A 162 -20.17 12.75 -26.03
C LEU A 162 -20.40 12.27 -24.58
N PHE A 163 -21.66 12.11 -24.16
CA PHE A 163 -21.99 11.59 -22.83
C PHE A 163 -21.52 10.14 -22.65
N GLU A 164 -21.71 9.29 -23.66
CA GLU A 164 -21.25 7.91 -23.63
C GLU A 164 -19.72 7.83 -23.57
N LYS A 165 -19.03 8.64 -24.37
CA LYS A 165 -17.57 8.76 -24.36
C LYS A 165 -17.06 9.22 -22.99
N GLN A 166 -17.66 10.27 -22.43
CA GLN A 166 -17.31 10.76 -21.09
C GLN A 166 -17.55 9.70 -20.01
N ARG A 167 -18.68 8.97 -20.08
CA ARG A 167 -18.97 7.88 -19.15
C ARG A 167 -17.95 6.76 -19.28
N HIS A 168 -17.57 6.38 -20.50
CA HIS A 168 -16.57 5.35 -20.76
C HIS A 168 -15.17 5.76 -20.26
N ASP A 169 -14.81 7.03 -20.45
CA ASP A 169 -13.54 7.57 -19.94
C ASP A 169 -13.52 7.65 -18.41
N GLN A 170 -14.64 8.03 -17.79
CA GLN A 170 -14.79 8.05 -16.33
C GLN A 170 -14.71 6.63 -15.75
N THR A 171 -15.43 5.66 -16.32
CA THR A 171 -15.37 4.28 -15.83
C THR A 171 -13.97 3.70 -15.98
N LYS A 172 -13.28 3.97 -17.09
CA LYS A 172 -11.88 3.56 -17.30
C LYS A 172 -10.94 4.13 -16.24
N ARG A 173 -11.08 5.42 -15.90
CA ARG A 173 -10.32 6.05 -14.81
C ARG A 173 -10.58 5.38 -13.46
N TRP A 174 -11.84 5.09 -13.15
CA TRP A 174 -12.21 4.40 -11.91
C TRP A 174 -11.68 2.96 -11.86
N TYR A 175 -11.71 2.22 -12.97
CA TYR A 175 -11.10 0.89 -13.06
C TYR A 175 -9.58 0.94 -12.83
N MET A 176 -8.90 1.95 -13.38
CA MET A 176 -7.46 2.13 -13.15
C MET A 176 -7.15 2.41 -11.68
N VAL A 177 -7.90 3.30 -11.03
CA VAL A 177 -7.75 3.60 -9.60
C VAL A 177 -8.04 2.36 -8.74
N ALA A 178 -9.13 1.65 -9.04
CA ALA A 178 -9.50 0.42 -8.32
C ALA A 178 -8.43 -0.66 -8.45
N SER A 179 -7.82 -0.81 -9.63
CA SER A 179 -6.72 -1.75 -9.86
C SER A 179 -5.49 -1.43 -9.01
N ILE A 180 -5.09 -0.15 -8.97
CA ILE A 180 -3.94 0.30 -8.16
C ILE A 180 -4.21 0.08 -6.65
N CYS A 181 -5.39 0.44 -6.16
CA CYS A 181 -5.78 0.18 -4.77
C CYS A 181 -5.81 -1.32 -4.45
N GLY A 182 -6.32 -2.14 -5.36
CA GLY A 182 -6.34 -3.60 -5.22
C GLY A 182 -4.92 -4.18 -5.08
N LEU A 183 -3.97 -3.73 -5.90
CA LEU A 183 -2.57 -4.14 -5.79
C LEU A 183 -1.93 -3.74 -4.46
N MET A 184 -2.19 -2.52 -3.97
CA MET A 184 -1.68 -2.08 -2.67
C MET A 184 -2.25 -2.91 -1.51
N LEU A 185 -3.53 -3.25 -1.55
CA LEU A 185 -4.15 -4.11 -0.53
C LEU A 185 -3.52 -5.51 -0.51
N ILE A 186 -3.33 -6.12 -1.68
CA ILE A 186 -2.68 -7.44 -1.79
C ILE A 186 -1.24 -7.36 -1.26
N ALA A 187 -0.46 -6.36 -1.68
CA ALA A 187 0.91 -6.18 -1.21
C ALA A 187 0.98 -6.02 0.32
N THR A 188 0.05 -5.25 0.90
CA THR A 188 -0.03 -5.02 2.35
C THR A 188 -0.40 -6.29 3.10
N LEU A 189 -1.35 -7.07 2.59
CA LEU A 189 -1.73 -8.35 3.18
C LEU A 189 -0.58 -9.36 3.15
N VAL A 190 0.13 -9.46 2.02
CA VAL A 190 1.30 -10.34 1.88
C VAL A 190 2.41 -9.90 2.84
N TYR A 191 2.71 -8.60 2.91
CA TYR A 191 3.73 -8.08 3.81
C TYR A 191 3.38 -8.33 5.28
N ASN A 192 2.15 -8.03 5.69
CA ASN A 192 1.69 -8.23 7.06
C ASN A 192 1.72 -9.72 7.46
N TYR A 193 1.28 -10.61 6.56
CA TYR A 193 1.35 -12.05 6.78
C TYR A 193 2.80 -12.52 6.91
N GLY A 194 3.70 -12.06 6.04
CA GLY A 194 5.13 -12.39 6.10
C GLY A 194 5.80 -11.90 7.39
N MET A 195 5.48 -10.68 7.84
CA MET A 195 6.01 -10.16 9.10
C MET A 195 5.45 -10.92 10.30
N TYR A 196 4.17 -11.29 10.28
CA TYR A 196 3.55 -12.07 11.36
C TYR A 196 4.19 -13.46 11.51
N THR A 197 4.48 -14.14 10.41
CA THR A 197 5.11 -15.47 10.46
C THR A 197 6.54 -15.40 10.96
N LEU A 198 7.34 -14.43 10.49
CA LEU A 198 8.70 -14.20 10.99
C LEU A 198 8.71 -13.85 12.48
N TYR A 199 7.84 -12.92 12.90
CA TYR A 199 7.71 -12.54 14.31
C TYR A 199 7.39 -13.73 15.21
N ASN A 200 6.46 -14.59 14.80
CA ASN A 200 6.11 -15.79 15.57
C ASN A 200 7.27 -16.78 15.65
N ALA A 201 8.05 -16.93 14.58
CA ALA A 201 9.23 -17.79 14.58
C ALA A 201 10.32 -17.25 15.54
N ASP A 202 10.62 -15.96 15.47
CA ASP A 202 11.60 -15.32 16.35
C ASP A 202 11.16 -15.38 17.82
N MET A 203 9.87 -15.18 18.09
CA MET A 203 9.30 -15.27 19.43
C MET A 203 9.39 -16.70 19.99
N ALA A 204 9.20 -17.72 19.15
CA ALA A 204 9.38 -19.11 19.58
C ALA A 204 10.83 -19.38 19.99
N VAL A 205 11.80 -18.95 19.18
CA VAL A 205 13.24 -19.07 19.48
C VAL A 205 13.59 -18.32 20.76
N TYR A 206 13.07 -17.10 20.92
CA TYR A 206 13.29 -16.30 22.12
C TYR A 206 12.78 -17.01 23.38
N LYS A 207 11.55 -17.55 23.34
CA LYS A 207 10.98 -18.31 24.45
C LYS A 207 11.80 -19.55 24.79
N THR A 208 12.28 -20.30 23.80
CA THR A 208 13.15 -21.46 24.03
C THR A 208 14.46 -21.06 24.72
N LYS A 209 15.10 -19.97 24.28
CA LYS A 209 16.31 -19.44 24.93
C LYS A 209 16.06 -18.97 26.35
N GLN A 210 14.90 -18.36 26.60
CA GLN A 210 14.51 -17.94 27.95
C GLN A 210 14.35 -19.15 28.88
N ILE A 211 13.65 -20.20 28.42
CA ILE A 211 13.50 -21.45 29.19
C ILE A 211 14.88 -22.08 29.50
N GLN A 212 15.78 -22.14 28.51
CA GLN A 212 17.14 -22.67 28.70
C GLN A 212 17.94 -21.85 29.73
N ARG A 213 17.78 -20.53 29.71
CA ARG A 213 18.42 -19.65 30.70
C ARG A 213 17.88 -19.93 32.10
N ASP A 214 16.57 -20.01 32.27
CA ASP A 214 15.93 -20.26 33.56
C ASP A 214 16.34 -21.64 34.12
N GLU A 215 16.48 -22.65 33.25
CA GLU A 215 16.98 -23.98 33.62
C GLU A 215 18.46 -23.95 34.07
N LEU A 216 19.30 -23.20 33.36
CA LEU A 216 20.71 -22.99 33.74
C LEU A 216 20.84 -22.26 35.08
N ASP A 217 20.07 -21.20 35.30
CA ASP A 217 20.06 -20.46 36.56
C ASP A 217 19.60 -21.36 37.73
N THR A 218 18.62 -22.23 37.49
CA THR A 218 18.18 -23.25 38.46
C THR A 218 19.30 -24.24 38.79
N LYS A 219 19.97 -24.79 37.77
CA LYS A 219 21.10 -25.72 37.96
C LYS A 219 22.28 -25.08 38.68
N ILE A 220 22.58 -23.81 38.40
CA ILE A 220 23.62 -23.06 39.11
C ILE A 220 23.23 -22.93 40.60
N GLY A 221 21.97 -22.62 40.89
CA GLY A 221 21.46 -22.57 42.27
C GLY A 221 21.58 -23.90 43.01
N GLU A 222 21.27 -25.01 42.33
CA GLU A 222 21.44 -26.36 42.89
C GLU A 222 22.92 -26.68 43.17
N LEU A 223 23.82 -26.42 42.22
CA LEU A 223 25.26 -26.63 42.41
C LEU A 223 25.86 -25.76 43.52
N LEU A 224 25.37 -24.52 43.68
CA LEU A 224 25.77 -23.67 44.80
C LEU A 224 25.28 -24.21 46.14
N ARG A 225 24.09 -24.83 46.20
CA ARG A 225 23.58 -25.50 47.41
C ARG A 225 24.32 -26.78 47.76
N GLU A 226 24.79 -27.53 46.76
CA GLU A 226 25.54 -28.78 46.97
C GLU A 226 27.02 -28.55 47.25
N ARG A 227 27.53 -27.33 47.06
CA ARG A 227 28.91 -26.99 47.40
C ARG A 227 29.12 -27.06 48.92
N LEU A 228 29.85 -28.06 49.39
CA LEU A 228 30.29 -28.13 50.79
C LEU A 228 31.24 -26.97 51.10
N ASP A 229 30.82 -26.07 51.99
CA ASP A 229 31.58 -24.87 52.39
C ASP A 229 32.74 -25.18 53.35
N LYS A 230 32.67 -26.30 54.07
CA LYS A 230 33.74 -26.76 54.99
C LYS A 230 33.91 -28.27 54.89
N TRP A 231 35.16 -28.71 54.81
CA TRP A 231 35.51 -30.11 54.99
C TRP A 231 35.33 -30.47 56.47
N PRO A 232 34.63 -31.57 56.81
CA PRO A 232 34.49 -31.99 58.20
C PRO A 232 35.86 -32.39 58.76
N ASP A 233 36.30 -31.72 59.83
CA ASP A 233 37.54 -32.03 60.57
C ASP A 233 37.19 -32.77 61.86
N ASN A 234 37.26 -34.10 61.81
CA ASN A 234 36.95 -34.98 62.95
C ASN A 234 38.23 -35.41 63.71
N SER A 235 39.32 -34.66 63.57
CA SER A 235 40.63 -35.00 64.14
C SER A 235 40.61 -35.14 65.67
N ALA A 236 39.81 -34.32 66.37
CA ALA A 236 39.69 -34.35 67.83
C ALA A 236 39.00 -35.64 68.34
N GLU A 237 37.96 -36.11 67.64
CA GLU A 237 37.22 -37.33 67.99
C GLU A 237 38.05 -38.58 67.70
N LEU A 238 38.74 -38.60 66.56
CA LEU A 238 39.70 -39.64 66.22
C LEU A 238 40.84 -39.70 67.24
N GLY A 239 41.29 -38.54 67.74
CA GLY A 239 42.24 -38.43 68.85
C GLY A 239 41.75 -39.19 70.10
N LYS A 240 40.54 -38.88 70.59
CA LYS A 240 39.96 -39.52 71.78
C LYS A 240 39.77 -41.03 71.59
N ILE A 241 39.30 -41.48 70.42
CA ILE A 241 39.15 -42.91 70.12
C ILE A 241 40.53 -43.60 70.11
N SER A 242 41.54 -42.99 69.50
CA SER A 242 42.89 -43.56 69.46
C SER A 242 43.53 -43.67 70.85
N GLU A 243 43.29 -42.69 71.73
CA GLU A 243 43.78 -42.72 73.11
C GLU A 243 43.09 -43.82 73.92
N LEU A 244 41.78 -44.01 73.73
CA LEU A 244 41.03 -45.11 74.34
C LEU A 244 41.53 -46.48 73.91
N VAL A 245 41.79 -46.68 72.61
CA VAL A 245 42.33 -47.94 72.07
C VAL A 245 43.75 -48.21 72.59
N ALA A 246 44.53 -47.17 72.92
CA ALA A 246 45.85 -47.35 73.52
C ALA A 246 45.77 -47.90 74.95
N TYR A 247 44.70 -47.59 75.70
CA TYR A 247 44.49 -48.08 77.07
C TYR A 247 43.75 -49.42 77.12
N ASP A 248 42.84 -49.67 76.19
CA ASP A 248 42.15 -50.95 76.02
C ASP A 248 42.14 -51.38 74.56
N SER A 249 43.03 -52.31 74.22
CA SER A 249 43.17 -52.81 72.85
C SER A 249 42.01 -53.71 72.41
N ASN A 250 41.14 -54.14 73.34
CA ASN A 250 40.00 -55.03 73.09
C ASN A 250 38.65 -54.28 73.20
N LEU A 251 38.66 -52.98 72.90
CA LEU A 251 37.46 -52.15 72.88
C LEU A 251 36.47 -52.64 71.81
N GLU A 252 35.23 -52.94 72.20
CA GLU A 252 34.18 -53.36 71.27
C GLU A 252 33.14 -52.25 71.08
N THR A 253 32.51 -52.18 69.91
CA THR A 253 31.36 -51.30 69.69
C THR A 253 30.12 -51.90 70.34
N SER A 254 29.38 -51.11 71.14
CA SER A 254 28.18 -51.60 71.82
C SER A 254 27.10 -52.02 70.82
N PRO A 255 26.53 -53.24 70.90
CA PRO A 255 25.42 -53.66 70.05
C PRO A 255 24.06 -53.07 70.49
N ASP A 256 23.95 -52.59 71.73
CA ASP A 256 22.71 -52.02 72.27
C ASP A 256 22.65 -50.49 72.08
N GLY A 257 21.86 -50.07 71.09
CA GLY A 257 21.60 -48.69 70.68
C GLY A 257 21.54 -48.56 69.16
N GLU A 258 20.84 -47.55 68.62
CA GLU A 258 20.86 -47.26 67.18
C GLU A 258 22.31 -47.05 66.71
N THR A 259 22.86 -48.05 66.02
CA THR A 259 24.19 -47.99 65.42
C THR A 259 24.10 -47.20 64.12
N HIS A 260 24.01 -45.88 64.25
CA HIS A 260 24.17 -44.99 63.09
C HIS A 260 25.67 -44.83 62.80
N VAL A 261 26.07 -45.23 61.60
CA VAL A 261 27.47 -45.16 61.15
C VAL A 261 27.74 -43.72 60.69
N GLY A 262 28.33 -42.90 61.56
CA GLY A 262 28.74 -41.52 61.24
C GLY A 262 29.45 -40.83 62.43
N PHE A 263 30.27 -39.82 62.15
CA PHE A 263 30.97 -38.98 63.14
C PHE A 263 30.12 -37.84 63.71
N THR A 264 28.85 -37.76 63.32
CA THR A 264 27.91 -36.72 63.75
C THR A 264 26.99 -37.20 64.87
N THR A 265 27.21 -38.41 65.38
CA THR A 265 26.35 -39.10 66.35
C THR A 265 27.17 -39.66 67.50
N LEU A 266 26.55 -39.80 68.66
CA LEU A 266 27.20 -40.28 69.88
C LEU A 266 27.86 -41.65 69.67
N HIS A 267 29.18 -41.71 69.87
CA HIS A 267 29.94 -42.95 69.72
C HIS A 267 29.93 -43.74 71.03
N ARG A 268 29.42 -44.97 70.99
CA ARG A 268 29.32 -45.84 72.16
C ARG A 268 30.23 -47.06 72.04
N PHE A 269 31.13 -47.21 73.01
CA PHE A 269 32.08 -48.31 73.10
C PHE A 269 31.91 -49.08 74.40
N VAL A 270 32.35 -50.33 74.43
CA VAL A 270 32.33 -51.22 75.58
C VAL A 270 33.76 -51.68 75.84
N THR A 271 34.23 -51.53 77.08
CA THR A 271 35.57 -51.97 77.47
C THR A 271 35.62 -53.48 77.71
N SER A 272 36.85 -54.01 77.75
CA SER A 272 37.14 -55.34 78.25
C SER A 272 36.67 -55.52 79.70
N LYS A 273 36.37 -56.78 80.06
CA LYS A 273 35.93 -57.14 81.42
C LYS A 273 37.08 -57.00 82.41
N TYR A 274 36.79 -56.51 83.62
CA TYR A 274 37.74 -56.28 84.71
C TYR A 274 38.77 -55.18 84.46
N LEU A 275 38.39 -54.13 83.71
CA LEU A 275 39.26 -52.97 83.56
C LEU A 275 39.54 -52.34 84.95
N PRO A 276 40.81 -52.16 85.34
CA PRO A 276 41.17 -51.80 86.73
C PRO A 276 41.01 -50.31 87.05
N PHE A 277 40.61 -49.50 86.08
CA PHE A 277 40.42 -48.06 86.21
C PHE A 277 39.19 -47.63 85.41
N ASP A 278 38.64 -46.48 85.79
CA ASP A 278 37.59 -45.83 85.03
C ASP A 278 38.18 -45.08 83.82
N PRO A 279 37.77 -45.40 82.56
CA PRO A 279 38.25 -44.70 81.37
C PRO A 279 38.07 -43.18 81.41
N ALA A 280 36.98 -42.68 82.02
CA ALA A 280 36.71 -41.24 82.08
C ALA A 280 37.68 -40.47 82.99
N GLU A 281 38.38 -41.15 83.90
CA GLU A 281 39.46 -40.55 84.69
C GLU A 281 40.77 -40.40 83.88
N LYS A 282 40.90 -41.10 82.76
CA LYS A 282 42.13 -41.14 81.94
C LYS A 282 42.03 -40.32 80.67
N VAL A 283 40.87 -40.29 80.04
CA VAL A 283 40.65 -39.55 78.79
C VAL A 283 39.63 -38.43 79.07
N GLN A 284 40.00 -37.18 78.82
CA GLN A 284 39.12 -36.05 79.11
C GLN A 284 37.98 -35.93 78.08
N GLY A 285 36.77 -35.67 78.56
CA GLY A 285 35.60 -35.42 77.71
C GLY A 285 34.91 -36.68 77.17
N ILE A 286 35.03 -37.80 77.89
CA ILE A 286 34.22 -39.01 77.69
C ILE A 286 33.38 -39.27 78.94
N VAL A 287 32.22 -39.90 78.77
CA VAL A 287 31.37 -40.35 79.88
C VAL A 287 31.41 -41.87 79.94
N SER A 288 31.73 -42.43 81.11
CA SER A 288 31.76 -43.87 81.34
C SER A 288 30.69 -44.28 82.35
N GLU A 289 30.07 -45.43 82.12
CA GLU A 289 29.10 -46.05 83.04
C GLU A 289 29.51 -47.49 83.32
N PHE A 290 29.68 -47.86 84.59
CA PHE A 290 30.03 -49.23 84.98
C PHE A 290 28.81 -50.12 84.98
N THR A 291 28.86 -51.21 84.20
CA THR A 291 27.73 -52.12 84.03
C THR A 291 27.86 -53.38 84.90
N PRO A 292 26.74 -54.09 85.19
CA PRO A 292 26.75 -55.29 86.03
C PRO A 292 27.61 -56.45 85.50
N HIS A 293 28.05 -56.37 84.24
CA HIS A 293 28.90 -57.36 83.58
C HIS A 293 30.42 -57.10 83.76
N LEU A 294 30.78 -56.19 84.68
CA LEU A 294 32.15 -55.85 85.08
C LEU A 294 32.98 -55.18 83.97
N ASN A 295 32.33 -54.39 83.14
CA ASN A 295 32.87 -53.59 82.05
C ASN A 295 32.27 -52.18 82.06
N TYR A 296 32.95 -51.23 81.43
CA TYR A 296 32.50 -49.85 81.27
C TYR A 296 31.89 -49.64 79.88
N VAL A 297 30.76 -48.94 79.83
CA VAL A 297 30.20 -48.39 78.59
C VAL A 297 30.67 -46.96 78.46
N ILE A 298 31.42 -46.67 77.41
CA ILE A 298 31.99 -45.34 77.12
C ILE A 298 31.12 -44.66 76.08
N GLN A 299 30.79 -43.40 76.34
CA GLN A 299 30.10 -42.50 75.44
C GLN A 299 31.01 -41.32 75.10
N ILE A 300 31.28 -41.14 73.81
CA ILE A 300 31.94 -39.96 73.27
C ILE A 300 30.87 -39.15 72.56
N ASP A 301 30.52 -38.01 73.15
CA ASP A 301 29.65 -37.05 72.49
C ASP A 301 30.43 -36.38 71.35
N PRO A 302 29.89 -36.31 70.12
CA PRO A 302 30.49 -35.47 69.08
C PRO A 302 30.70 -34.08 69.66
N SER A 303 31.93 -33.58 69.56
CA SER A 303 32.22 -32.25 70.11
C SER A 303 31.39 -31.26 69.32
N GLU A 304 30.53 -30.46 69.99
CA GLU A 304 29.59 -29.52 69.36
C GLU A 304 30.18 -28.99 68.05
N VAL A 305 29.69 -29.51 66.93
CA VAL A 305 29.98 -28.96 65.62
C VAL A 305 29.39 -27.58 65.67
N GLY A 306 30.25 -26.58 65.92
CA GLY A 306 29.91 -25.19 66.21
C GLY A 306 28.64 -24.76 65.48
N GLY A 307 27.53 -24.83 66.21
CA GLY A 307 26.25 -24.37 65.77
C GLY A 307 26.19 -22.86 65.94
N SER A 308 25.67 -22.21 64.90
CA SER A 308 25.16 -20.83 64.85
C SER A 308 26.16 -19.69 65.00
N ASP A 309 26.45 -19.04 63.86
CA ASP A 309 25.85 -17.73 63.50
C ASP A 309 25.90 -17.63 61.96
N ASN A 310 24.82 -17.84 61.21
CA ASN A 310 23.76 -16.86 60.89
C ASN A 310 24.30 -15.44 60.61
N GLN A 311 24.76 -15.23 59.37
CA GLN A 311 24.43 -14.07 58.53
C GLN A 311 24.61 -14.41 57.06
#